data_AF-A0A0F0C3W6-F1
#
_entry.id   AF-A0A0F0C3W6-F1
#
_cell.length_a   1.000
_cell.length_b   1.000
_cell.length_c   1.000
_cell.angle_alpha   90.00
_cell.angle_beta   90.00
_cell.angle_gamma   90.00
#
_symmetry.space_group_name_H-M   'P 1'
#
loop_
_entity.id
_entity.type
_entity.pdbx_description
1 polymer ?
#
loop_
_entity_poly.entity_id
_entity_poly.type
_entity_poly.pdbx_seq_one_letter_code
_entity_poly.pdbx_strand_id
1 'polypeptide(L)' 'MFEYQRSAEETVKCLKDCGCDERTAEQFLAYEKEDRTKDQIRLLNKSRRSLMDDLHKSQKKVDCIDFIIRELEQKMRG' A
#
# COMPACT_ATOMS: atom_id res chain seq x y z
N MET A 1 -28.97 -13.51 -4.84
CA MET A 1 -27.81 -12.72 -5.29
C MET A 1 -26.94 -12.54 -4.07
N PHE A 2 -25.73 -13.11 -4.06
CA PHE A 2 -24.94 -13.35 -2.84
C PHE A 2 -24.57 -12.04 -2.14
N GLU A 3 -25.17 -11.77 -0.99
CA GLU A 3 -24.67 -10.77 -0.04
C GLU A 3 -23.34 -11.28 0.50
N TYR A 4 -22.24 -10.78 -0.08
CA TYR A 4 -20.92 -10.95 0.50
C TYR A 4 -20.80 -9.97 1.66
N GLN A 5 -21.51 -10.25 2.76
CA GLN A 5 -21.37 -9.48 3.99
C GLN A 5 -20.05 -9.89 4.65
N ARG A 6 -18.94 -9.36 4.14
CA ARG A 6 -17.68 -9.34 4.89
C ARG A 6 -17.94 -8.51 6.15
N SER A 7 -17.54 -8.99 7.33
CA SER A 7 -17.81 -8.23 8.55
C SER A 7 -17.01 -6.92 8.51
N ALA A 8 -17.54 -5.85 9.15
CA ALA A 8 -16.81 -4.59 9.24
C ALA A 8 -15.40 -4.78 9.86
N GLU A 9 -15.26 -5.73 10.78
CA GLU A 9 -13.99 -6.09 11.41
C GLU A 9 -13.03 -6.76 10.42
N GLU A 10 -13.52 -7.67 9.57
CA GLU A 10 -12.72 -8.30 8.52
C GLU A 10 -12.24 -7.29 7.48
N THR A 11 -13.11 -6.34 7.12
CA THR A 11 -12.76 -5.23 6.22
C THR A 11 -11.69 -4.34 6.85
N VAL A 12 -11.84 -3.94 8.11
CA VAL A 12 -10.83 -3.14 8.82
C VAL A 12 -9.50 -3.89 8.92
N LYS A 13 -9.53 -5.19 9.24
CA LYS A 13 -8.31 -6.01 9.31
C LYS A 13 -7.61 -6.08 7.96
N CYS A 14 -8.34 -6.34 6.89
CA CYS A 14 -7.80 -6.36 5.53
C CYS A 14 -7.19 -5.01 5.14
N LEU A 15 -7.85 -3.90 5.50
CA LEU A 15 -7.33 -2.55 5.25
C LEU A 15 -6.04 -2.29 6.05
N LYS A 16 -5.99 -2.72 7.32
CA LYS A 16 -4.78 -2.63 8.16
C LYS A 16 -3.62 -3.47 7.60
N ASP A 17 -3.89 -4.69 7.16
CA ASP A 17 -2.89 -5.58 6.53
C ASP A 17 -2.36 -4.99 5.22
N CYS A 18 -3.18 -4.20 4.51
CA CYS A 18 -2.75 -3.42 3.34
C CYS A 18 -2.02 -2.11 3.70
N GLY A 19 -1.76 -1.83 4.98
CA GLY A 19 -1.07 -0.62 5.42
C GLY A 19 -1.95 0.64 5.45
N CYS A 20 -3.27 0.50 5.41
CA CYS A 20 -4.17 1.63 5.65
C CYS A 20 -4.25 1.92 7.16
N ASP A 21 -4.26 3.19 7.53
CA ASP A 21 -4.43 3.61 8.92
C ASP A 21 -5.88 3.43 9.41
N GLU A 22 -6.07 3.50 10.73
CA GLU A 22 -7.39 3.34 11.36
C GLU A 22 -8.40 4.37 10.84
N ARG A 23 -7.97 5.61 10.57
CA ARG A 23 -8.82 6.67 10.01
C ARG A 23 -9.33 6.32 8.61
N THR A 24 -8.46 5.76 7.77
CA THR A 24 -8.81 5.30 6.42
C THR A 24 -9.80 4.15 6.49
N ALA A 25 -9.65 3.24 7.46
CA ALA A 25 -10.58 2.14 7.68
C ALA A 25 -11.97 2.62 8.17
N GLU A 26 -12.00 3.55 9.12
CA GLU A 26 -13.24 4.18 9.59
C GLU A 26 -13.97 4.94 8.46
N GLN A 27 -13.24 5.70 7.64
CA GLN A 27 -13.81 6.37 6.47
C GLN A 27 -14.34 5.39 5.42
N PHE A 28 -13.66 4.27 5.20
CA PHE A 28 -14.12 3.22 4.29
C PHE A 28 -15.47 2.65 4.74
N LEU A 29 -15.61 2.34 6.03
CA LEU A 29 -16.86 1.84 6.61
C LEU A 29 -17.99 2.90 6.61
N ALA A 30 -17.65 4.17 6.80
CA ALA A 30 -18.64 5.26 6.69
C ALA A 30 -19.18 5.37 5.25
N TYR A 31 -18.31 5.29 4.24
CA TYR A 31 -18.73 5.28 2.85
C TYR A 31 -19.51 4.04 2.44
N GLU A 32 -19.27 2.90 3.09
CA GLU A 32 -20.05 1.67 2.91
C GLU A 32 -21.51 1.87 3.33
N LYS A 33 -21.73 2.51 4.49
CA LYS A 33 -23.08 2.82 5.00
C LYS A 33 -23.84 3.84 4.15
N GLU A 34 -23.12 4.69 3.41
CA GLU A 34 -23.69 5.72 2.54
C GLU A 34 -23.82 5.26 1.07
N ASP A 35 -23.55 3.98 0.73
CA ASP A 35 -23.48 3.47 -0.65
C ASP A 35 -22.51 4.24 -1.56
N ARG A 36 -21.45 4.82 -0.98
CA ARG A 36 -20.47 5.66 -1.68
C ARG A 36 -19.29 4.86 -2.18
N THR A 37 -19.56 3.84 -3.00
CA THR A 37 -18.54 2.92 -3.54
C THR A 37 -17.44 3.64 -4.32
N LYS A 38 -17.76 4.72 -5.03
CA LYS A 38 -16.75 5.54 -5.75
C LYS A 38 -15.73 6.16 -4.80
N ASP A 39 -16.17 6.60 -3.62
CA ASP A 39 -15.30 7.20 -2.62
C ASP A 39 -14.43 6.15 -1.93
N GLN A 40 -14.96 4.96 -1.67
CA GLN A 40 -14.19 3.80 -1.21
C GLN A 40 -13.05 3.46 -2.19
N ILE A 41 -13.36 3.37 -3.48
CA ILE A 41 -12.36 3.10 -4.53
C ILE A 41 -11.30 4.22 -4.60
N ARG A 42 -11.72 5.47 -4.46
CA ARG A 42 -10.80 6.63 -4.46
C ARG A 42 -9.83 6.57 -3.28
N LEU A 43 -10.35 6.23 -2.11
CA LEU A 43 -9.57 6.08 -0.87
C LEU A 43 -8.54 4.95 -1.01
N LEU A 44 -8.94 3.78 -1.52
CA LEU A 44 -8.01 2.67 -1.79
C LEU A 44 -6.93 3.03 -2.82
N ASN A 45 -7.28 3.76 -3.88
CA ASN A 45 -6.31 4.20 -4.88
C ASN A 45 -5.26 5.17 -4.31
N LYS A 46 -5.65 5.99 -3.33
CA LYS A 46 -4.72 6.87 -2.62
C LYS A 46 -3.72 6.05 -1.80
N SER A 47 -4.21 5.07 -1.03
CA SER A 47 -3.33 4.16 -0.28
C SER A 47 -2.38 3.40 -1.20
N ARG A 48 -2.88 2.84 -2.31
CA ARG A 48 -2.06 2.18 -3.33
C ARG A 48 -0.95 3.07 -3.86
N ARG A 49 -1.24 4.34 -4.15
CA ARG A 49 -0.24 5.30 -4.63
C ARG A 49 0.85 5.54 -3.60
N SER A 50 0.49 5.73 -2.33
CA SER A 50 1.46 5.92 -1.24
C SER A 50 2.41 4.72 -1.11
N LEU A 51 1.87 3.49 -1.16
CA LEU A 51 2.69 2.28 -1.11
C LEU A 51 3.66 2.19 -2.28
N MET A 52 3.22 2.54 -3.49
CA MET A 52 4.09 2.59 -4.67
C MET A 52 5.18 3.64 -4.53
N ASP A 53 4.86 4.82 -3.98
CA ASP A 53 5.86 5.86 -3.74
C ASP A 53 6.93 5.40 -2.74
N ASP A 54 6.53 4.71 -1.66
CA ASP A 54 7.46 4.16 -0.68
C ASP A 54 8.28 2.98 -1.21
N LEU A 55 7.68 2.14 -2.05
CA LEU A 55 8.39 1.10 -2.81
C LEU A 55 9.45 1.73 -3.72
N HIS A 56 9.10 2.76 -4.50
CA HIS A 56 10.04 3.46 -5.37
C HIS A 56 11.19 4.11 -4.60
N LYS A 57 10.92 4.68 -3.40
CA LYS A 57 11.98 5.20 -2.53
C LYS A 57 12.92 4.09 -2.06
N SER A 58 12.37 2.94 -1.70
CA SER A 58 13.16 1.79 -1.24
C SER A 58 13.99 1.22 -2.39
N GLN A 59 13.42 1.09 -3.59
CA GLN A 59 14.12 0.66 -4.79
C GLN A 59 15.33 1.55 -5.09
N LYS A 60 15.17 2.88 -5.05
CA LYS A 60 16.28 3.82 -5.26
C LYS A 60 17.45 3.61 -4.29
N LYS A 61 17.16 3.23 -3.04
CA LYS A 61 18.21 2.93 -2.05
C LYS A 61 18.94 1.64 -2.41
N VAL A 62 18.21 0.60 -2.82
CA VAL A 62 18.79 -0.66 -3.29
C VAL A 62 19.66 -0.42 -4.51
N ASP A 63 19.17 0.30 -5.51
CA ASP A 63 19.93 0.62 -6.73
C ASP A 63 21.26 1.33 -6.42
N CYS A 64 21.26 2.22 -5.41
CA CYS A 64 22.47 2.90 -4.97
C CYS A 64 23.47 1.95 -4.30
N ILE A 65 22.99 1.03 -3.46
CA ILE A 65 23.83 0.00 -2.83
C ILE A 65 24.41 -0.93 -3.90
N ASP A 66 23.60 -1.39 -4.85
CA ASP A 66 24.03 -2.27 -5.94
C ASP A 66 25.11 -1.60 -6.81
N PHE A 67 24.95 -0.30 -7.09
CA PHE A 67 25.97 0.47 -7.79
C PHE A 67 27.31 0.47 -7.03
N ILE A 68 27.28 0.74 -5.72
CA ILE A 68 28.49 0.76 -4.87
C ILE A 68 29.15 -0.62 -4.85
N ILE A 69 28.37 -1.69 -4.66
CA ILE A 69 28.87 -3.08 -4.67
C ILE A 69 29.57 -3.35 -5.99
N ARG A 70 28.95 -3.00 -7.12
CA ARG A 70 29.54 -3.20 -8.45
C ARG A 70 30.86 -2.45 -8.61
N GLU A 71 30.98 -1.22 -8.12
CA GLU A 71 32.24 -0.48 -8.17
C GLU A 71 33.35 -1.15 -7.34
N LEU A 72 33.02 -1.67 -6.16
CA LEU A 72 33.96 -2.37 -5.30
C LEU A 72 34.41 -3.70 -5.91
N GLU A 73 33.47 -4.47 -6.46
CA GLU A 73 33.79 -5.73 -7.15
C GLU A 73 34.73 -5.52 -8.34
N GLN A 74 34.55 -4.43 -9.10
CA GLN A 74 35.45 -4.11 -10.21
C GLN A 74 36.86 -3.79 -9.74
N LYS A 75 37.01 -3.05 -8.62
CA LYS A 75 38.32 -2.75 -8.03
C LYS A 75 39.04 -3.99 -7.53
N MET A 76 38.33 -5.01 -7.06
CA MET A 76 38.93 -6.27 -6.60
C MET A 76 39.38 -7.19 -7.74
N ARG A 77 38.90 -6.98 -8.96
CA ARG A 77 39.28 -7.76 -10.15
C ARG A 77 40.53 -7.22 -10.86
N GLY A 78 41.01 -6.03 -10.45
CA GLY A 78 42.17 -5.35 -11.01
C GLY A 78 43.45 -5.56 -10.20
#